data_AF-A0A945NA41-F1
#
_entry.id   AF-A0A945NA41-F1
#
_cell.length_a   1.000
_cell.length_b   1.000
_cell.length_c   1.000
_cell.angle_alpha   90.00
_cell.angle_beta   90.00
_cell.angle_gamma   90.00
#
_symmetry.space_group_name_H-M   'P 1'
#
loop_
_entity.id
_entity.type
_entity.pdbx_description
1 polymer ?
#
loop_
_entity_poly.entity_id
_entity_poly.type
_entity_poly.pdbx_seq_one_letter_code
_entity_poly.pdbx_strand_id
1 'polypeptide(L)'
;ADTWGWRGWFAIHTWIAAKRTGESNYKVYDVVGWRGYSGHPVMRITQDIPDRYWFGEKPRLIKEHRGEGVDDLIDAVDKAADAYPWKTTYKPFPGPNSNTFTAWIAKHVPELELALPFSAIGSGYVE
;
A
#
# COMPACT_ATOMS: atom_id res chain seq x y z
N ALA A 1 24.37 2.17 12.77
CA ALA A 1 24.48 0.89 12.02
C ALA A 1 24.35 1.21 10.55
N ASP A 2 25.16 0.58 9.72
CA ASP A 2 25.57 1.12 8.42
C ASP A 2 24.54 0.91 7.30
N THR A 3 24.53 1.84 6.36
CA THR A 3 23.57 1.90 5.24
C THR A 3 23.86 0.83 4.19
N TRP A 4 23.31 -0.38 4.39
CA TRP A 4 23.30 -1.45 3.40
C TRP A 4 22.35 -1.15 2.22
N GLY A 5 22.81 -0.32 1.29
CA GLY A 5 22.13 0.00 0.03
C GLY A 5 21.35 1.33 0.01
N TRP A 6 21.10 1.83 -1.20
CA TRP A 6 20.66 3.20 -1.47
C TRP A 6 19.17 3.50 -1.74
N ARG A 7 18.17 2.62 -1.82
CA ARG A 7 17.91 1.24 -1.34
C ARG A 7 17.91 1.04 0.18
N GLY A 8 17.89 2.13 0.97
CA GLY A 8 17.35 2.17 2.34
C GLY A 8 15.81 2.22 2.37
N TRP A 9 15.16 1.41 1.54
CA TRP A 9 13.74 0.99 1.61
C TRP A 9 12.60 2.04 1.72
N PHE A 10 12.91 3.33 1.57
CA PHE A 10 12.02 4.51 1.69
C PHE A 10 11.62 4.79 3.12
N ALA A 11 11.53 6.09 3.47
CA ALA A 11 11.42 6.56 4.84
C ALA A 11 10.21 6.01 5.59
N ILE A 12 9.15 5.65 4.86
CA ILE A 12 8.21 4.58 5.21
C ILE A 12 7.84 3.78 3.95
N HIS A 13 7.47 2.52 4.15
CA HIS A 13 6.69 1.72 3.20
C HIS A 13 5.23 1.67 3.68
N THR A 14 4.27 1.72 2.74
CA THR A 14 2.84 1.76 3.05
C THR A 14 2.07 0.75 2.21
N TRP A 15 1.06 0.14 2.82
CA TRP A 15 0.15 -0.84 2.22
C TRP A 15 -1.26 -0.62 2.78
N ILE A 16 -2.24 -1.33 2.21
CA ILE A 16 -3.59 -1.43 2.78
C ILE A 16 -3.84 -2.88 3.18
N ALA A 17 -4.51 -3.08 4.32
CA ALA A 17 -5.00 -4.38 4.75
C ALA A 17 -6.51 -4.29 4.99
N ALA A 18 -7.28 -5.15 4.32
CA ALA A 18 -8.73 -5.24 4.39
C ALA A 18 -9.16 -6.60 4.94
N LYS A 19 -10.32 -6.67 5.58
CA LYS A 19 -10.99 -7.90 5.96
C LYS A 19 -12.49 -7.64 6.08
N ARG A 20 -13.29 -8.35 5.30
CA ARG A 20 -14.74 -8.16 5.20
C ARG A 20 -15.48 -8.70 6.43
N THR A 21 -16.75 -8.35 6.56
CA THR A 21 -17.64 -8.91 7.59
C THR A 21 -17.67 -10.44 7.47
N GLY A 22 -17.37 -11.14 8.57
CA GLY A 22 -17.31 -12.60 8.60
C GLY A 22 -16.02 -13.24 8.07
N GLU A 23 -15.12 -12.51 7.40
CA GLU A 23 -13.84 -13.08 6.93
C GLU A 23 -12.89 -13.38 8.09
N SER A 24 -12.16 -14.49 7.98
CA SER A 24 -11.17 -14.96 8.97
C SER A 24 -9.76 -14.42 8.72
N ASN A 25 -9.42 -14.05 7.48
CA ASN A 25 -8.08 -13.63 7.06
C ASN A 25 -8.09 -12.22 6.44
N TYR A 26 -6.97 -11.49 6.49
CA TYR A 26 -6.86 -10.21 5.80
C TYR A 26 -6.39 -10.39 4.35
N LYS A 27 -6.90 -9.53 3.46
CA LYS A 27 -6.38 -9.25 2.12
C LYS A 27 -5.46 -8.03 2.21
N VAL A 28 -4.21 -8.16 1.78
CA VAL A 28 -3.23 -7.06 1.72
C VAL A 28 -2.99 -6.63 0.28
N TYR A 29 -2.96 -5.33 0.07
CA TYR A 29 -2.66 -4.64 -1.18
C TYR A 29 -1.34 -3.87 -1.03
N ASP A 30 -0.30 -4.23 -1.77
CA ASP A 30 1.01 -3.60 -1.69
C ASP A 30 1.69 -3.42 -3.06
N VAL A 31 2.70 -2.54 -3.10
CA VAL A 31 3.56 -2.31 -4.28
C VAL A 31 5.04 -2.47 -3.90
N VAL A 32 5.64 -3.51 -4.47
CA VAL A 32 6.77 -4.27 -3.90
C VAL A 32 7.81 -4.45 -5.02
N GLY A 33 8.68 -3.44 -5.19
CA GLY A 33 9.43 -3.23 -6.43
C GLY A 33 10.35 -4.38 -6.89
N TRP A 34 10.87 -5.19 -5.98
CA TRP A 34 11.78 -6.30 -6.33
C TRP A 34 11.08 -7.50 -6.98
N ARG A 35 9.73 -7.58 -6.90
CA ARG A 35 8.94 -8.58 -7.65
C ARG A 35 9.17 -8.48 -9.16
N GLY A 36 9.43 -7.26 -9.66
CA GLY A 36 9.75 -7.01 -11.07
C GLY A 36 11.05 -7.68 -11.54
N TYR A 37 12.03 -7.90 -10.64
CA TYR A 37 13.25 -8.64 -10.99
C TYR A 37 13.00 -10.13 -11.27
N SER A 38 11.86 -10.67 -10.82
CA SER A 38 11.40 -12.03 -11.10
C SER A 38 10.29 -12.07 -12.17
N GLY A 39 10.08 -10.98 -12.91
CA GLY A 39 9.05 -10.89 -13.96
C GLY A 39 7.60 -10.82 -13.44
N HIS A 40 7.39 -10.69 -12.13
CA HIS A 40 6.06 -10.54 -11.55
C HIS A 40 5.60 -9.08 -11.51
N PRO A 41 4.28 -8.81 -11.55
CA PRO A 41 3.73 -7.51 -11.20
C PRO A 41 4.26 -7.03 -9.85
N VAL A 42 4.65 -5.75 -9.79
CA VAL A 42 5.13 -5.11 -8.57
C VAL A 42 3.99 -4.81 -7.61
N MET A 43 2.79 -4.58 -8.14
CA MET A 43 1.55 -4.53 -7.36
C MET A 43 1.06 -5.95 -7.07
N ARG A 44 0.64 -6.20 -5.83
CA ARG A 44 0.13 -7.48 -5.34
C ARG A 44 -1.16 -7.25 -4.55
N ILE A 45 -2.11 -8.17 -4.75
CA ILE A 45 -3.27 -8.40 -3.88
C ILE A 45 -3.18 -9.85 -3.42
N THR A 46 -3.24 -10.13 -2.13
CA THR A 46 -3.14 -11.50 -1.60
C THR A 46 -3.70 -11.60 -0.19
N GLN A 47 -4.05 -12.81 0.24
CA GLN A 47 -4.19 -13.11 1.67
C GLN A 47 -2.82 -12.94 2.37
N ASP A 48 -2.78 -12.21 3.48
CA ASP A 48 -1.57 -11.94 4.29
C ASP A 48 -1.98 -11.46 5.71
N ILE A 49 -1.02 -11.14 6.58
CA ILE A 49 -1.25 -10.47 7.87
C ILE A 49 -1.16 -8.93 7.73
N PRO A 50 -1.96 -8.16 8.49
CA PRO A 50 -2.03 -6.70 8.33
C PRO A 50 -0.79 -5.97 8.87
N ASP A 51 -0.11 -6.57 9.86
CA ASP A 51 0.93 -5.97 10.71
C ASP A 51 2.30 -6.65 10.54
N ARG A 52 2.59 -7.13 9.32
CA ARG A 52 3.88 -7.69 8.92
C ARG A 52 5.03 -6.71 9.23
N TYR A 53 6.05 -7.18 9.95
CA TYR A 53 7.29 -6.45 10.20
C TYR A 53 8.04 -6.16 8.88
N TRP A 54 8.55 -4.94 8.74
CA TRP A 54 9.24 -4.47 7.54
C TRP A 54 10.72 -4.23 7.84
N PHE A 55 11.60 -5.11 7.36
CA PHE A 55 13.06 -5.04 7.61
C PHE A 55 13.47 -5.05 9.10
N GLY A 56 12.62 -5.64 9.96
CA GLY A 56 12.79 -5.67 11.41
C GLY A 56 12.02 -4.58 12.14
N GLU A 57 11.55 -3.54 11.44
CA GLU A 57 10.72 -2.49 12.03
C GLU A 57 9.27 -2.94 12.20
N LYS A 58 8.68 -2.57 13.34
CA LYS A 58 7.26 -2.82 13.63
C LYS A 58 6.39 -1.79 12.90
N PRO A 59 5.33 -2.20 12.17
CA PRO A 59 4.44 -1.26 11.51
C PRO A 59 3.69 -0.35 12.49
N ARG A 60 3.29 0.81 11.97
CA ARG A 60 2.41 1.78 12.64
C ARG A 60 1.14 1.96 11.81
N LEU A 61 0.00 1.98 12.51
CA LEU A 61 -1.29 2.31 11.93
C LEU A 61 -1.33 3.79 11.52
N ILE A 62 -1.83 4.09 10.32
CA ILE A 62 -2.03 5.46 9.82
C ILE A 62 -3.51 5.86 9.95
N LYS A 63 -4.41 4.98 9.51
CA LYS A 63 -5.87 5.12 9.59
C LYS A 63 -6.47 3.72 9.74
N GLU A 64 -7.63 3.61 10.36
CA GLU A 64 -8.40 2.37 10.51
C GLU A 64 -9.90 2.68 10.39
N HIS A 65 -10.64 1.72 9.86
CA HIS A 65 -12.11 1.69 9.81
C HIS A 65 -12.60 0.34 10.32
N ARG A 66 -13.67 0.33 11.12
CA ARG A 66 -14.29 -0.87 11.69
C ARG A 66 -15.79 -0.65 11.89
N GLY A 67 -16.58 -1.71 11.73
CA GLY A 67 -18.03 -1.70 11.97
C GLY A 67 -18.82 -1.74 10.67
N GLU A 68 -19.94 -1.03 10.65
CA GLU A 68 -20.82 -0.90 9.48
C GLU A 68 -20.13 -0.15 8.33
N GLY A 69 -20.51 -0.44 7.08
CA GLY A 69 -19.96 0.19 5.87
C GLY A 69 -18.53 -0.22 5.46
N VAL A 70 -17.83 -1.07 6.24
CA VAL A 70 -16.47 -1.50 5.87
C VAL A 70 -16.43 -2.34 4.59
N ASP A 71 -17.48 -3.10 4.28
CA ASP A 71 -17.50 -3.94 3.09
C ASP A 71 -17.61 -3.10 1.80
N ASP A 72 -18.37 -1.99 1.84
CA ASP A 72 -18.45 -1.01 0.75
C ASP A 72 -17.12 -0.26 0.55
N LEU A 73 -16.44 0.10 1.66
CA LEU A 73 -15.08 0.64 1.60
C LEU A 73 -14.10 -0.35 0.97
N ILE A 74 -14.24 -1.65 1.27
CA ILE A 74 -13.37 -2.69 0.70
C ILE A 74 -13.68 -2.91 -0.79
N ASP A 75 -14.93 -2.85 -1.22
CA ASP A 75 -15.31 -2.85 -2.65
C ASP A 75 -14.71 -1.66 -3.41
N ALA A 76 -14.75 -0.46 -2.80
CA ALA A 76 -14.13 0.73 -3.36
C ALA A 76 -12.60 0.60 -3.45
N VAL A 77 -11.95 0.03 -2.43
CA VAL A 77 -10.50 -0.27 -2.43
C VAL A 77 -10.14 -1.33 -3.48
N ASP A 78 -10.87 -2.44 -3.57
CA ASP A 78 -10.67 -3.49 -4.58
C ASP A 78 -10.75 -2.87 -5.99
N LYS A 79 -11.80 -2.07 -6.27
CA LYS A 79 -12.00 -1.36 -7.54
C LYS A 79 -10.89 -0.35 -7.85
N ALA A 80 -10.48 0.46 -6.88
CA ALA A 80 -9.40 1.44 -7.06
C ALA A 80 -8.03 0.78 -7.25
N ALA A 81 -7.78 -0.34 -6.57
CA ALA A 81 -6.59 -1.17 -6.75
C ALA A 81 -6.55 -1.82 -8.12
N ASP A 82 -7.71 -2.26 -8.64
CA ASP A 82 -7.79 -2.81 -9.98
C ASP A 82 -7.67 -1.76 -11.10
N ALA A 83 -8.08 -0.52 -10.82
CA ALA A 83 -7.84 0.61 -11.72
C ALA A 83 -6.38 1.15 -11.70
N TYR A 84 -5.53 0.70 -10.79
CA TYR A 84 -4.16 1.23 -10.63
C TYR A 84 -3.32 1.07 -11.92
N PRO A 85 -2.78 2.15 -12.52
CA PRO A 85 -2.12 2.06 -13.82
C PRO A 85 -0.69 1.48 -13.76
N TRP A 86 -0.01 1.54 -12.61
CA TRP A 86 1.41 1.18 -12.49
C TRP A 86 1.66 -0.23 -11.91
N LYS A 87 0.77 -1.20 -12.18
CA LYS A 87 0.86 -2.58 -11.63
C LYS A 87 2.19 -3.30 -11.92
N THR A 88 2.87 -2.94 -13.00
CA THR A 88 4.16 -3.52 -13.45
C THR A 88 5.32 -2.51 -13.44
N THR A 89 5.08 -1.24 -13.10
CA THR A 89 6.08 -0.16 -13.15
C THR A 89 6.46 0.25 -11.74
N TYR A 90 7.76 0.23 -11.41
CA TYR A 90 8.27 0.69 -10.12
C TYR A 90 9.47 1.62 -10.33
N LYS A 91 9.41 2.81 -9.73
CA LYS A 91 10.57 3.71 -9.62
C LYS A 91 10.74 4.09 -8.14
N PRO A 92 11.92 3.88 -7.56
CA PRO A 92 12.15 4.11 -6.12
C PRO A 92 11.84 5.55 -5.69
N PHE A 93 12.31 6.53 -6.46
CA PHE A 93 12.14 7.95 -6.18
C PHE A 93 11.93 8.73 -7.49
N PRO A 94 10.99 9.69 -7.57
CA PRO A 94 9.95 9.96 -6.56
C PRO A 94 8.86 8.88 -6.54
N GLY A 95 8.46 8.36 -7.70
CA GLY A 95 7.46 7.31 -7.88
C GLY A 95 7.37 6.88 -9.36
N PRO A 96 6.56 5.86 -9.72
CA PRO A 96 5.56 5.22 -8.86
C PRO A 96 6.18 4.18 -7.90
N ASN A 97 5.74 4.22 -6.63
CA ASN A 97 6.16 3.29 -5.56
C ASN A 97 4.97 2.91 -4.64
N SER A 98 5.23 2.36 -3.46
CA SER A 98 4.19 2.00 -2.46
C SER A 98 3.36 3.19 -1.97
N ASN A 99 3.99 4.35 -1.84
CA ASN A 99 3.36 5.56 -1.35
C ASN A 99 2.53 6.23 -2.46
N THR A 100 2.93 6.06 -3.72
CA THR A 100 2.10 6.35 -4.90
C THR A 100 0.83 5.50 -4.92
N PHE A 101 0.95 4.20 -4.59
CA PHE A 101 -0.22 3.30 -4.56
C PHE A 101 -1.21 3.68 -3.47
N THR A 102 -0.77 3.89 -2.23
CA THR A 102 -1.67 4.29 -1.14
C THR A 102 -2.28 5.68 -1.37
N ALA A 103 -1.54 6.61 -1.98
CA ALA A 103 -2.08 7.90 -2.42
C ALA A 103 -3.11 7.76 -3.55
N TRP A 104 -2.89 6.84 -4.50
CA TRP A 104 -3.87 6.54 -5.56
C TRP A 104 -5.18 6.01 -4.98
N ILE A 105 -5.13 5.08 -4.01
CA ILE A 105 -6.33 4.60 -3.34
C ILE A 105 -7.00 5.74 -2.55
N ALA A 106 -6.25 6.55 -1.81
CA ALA A 106 -6.81 7.71 -1.08
C ALA A 106 -7.48 8.75 -1.99
N LYS A 107 -6.98 8.96 -3.21
CA LYS A 107 -7.59 9.87 -4.22
C LYS A 107 -8.89 9.32 -4.81
N HIS A 108 -9.05 8.00 -4.88
CA HIS A 108 -10.20 7.33 -5.51
C HIS A 108 -11.23 6.77 -4.52
N VAL A 109 -10.87 6.69 -3.23
CA VAL A 109 -11.75 6.30 -2.12
C VAL A 109 -11.62 7.34 -1.00
N PRO A 110 -12.12 8.58 -1.20
CA PRO A 110 -11.98 9.67 -0.24
C PRO A 110 -12.63 9.34 1.13
N GLU A 111 -13.59 8.42 1.16
CA GLU A 111 -14.26 7.90 2.36
C GLU A 111 -13.28 7.17 3.30
N LEU A 112 -12.09 6.78 2.83
CA LEU A 112 -11.02 6.32 3.71
C LEU A 112 -10.47 7.42 4.62
N GLU A 113 -10.63 8.70 4.29
CA GLU A 113 -10.03 9.85 4.99
C GLU A 113 -8.51 9.69 5.23
N LEU A 114 -7.81 9.06 4.28
CA LEU A 114 -6.41 8.63 4.43
C LEU A 114 -5.43 9.77 4.11
N ALA A 115 -5.07 10.55 5.13
CA ALA A 115 -3.93 11.46 5.06
C ALA A 115 -2.60 10.70 5.25
N LEU A 116 -1.77 10.64 4.20
CA LEU A 116 -0.41 10.10 4.31
C LEU A 116 0.55 11.13 4.93
N PRO A 117 1.51 10.70 5.78
CA PRO A 117 2.48 11.63 6.39
C PRO A 117 3.49 12.14 5.35
N PHE A 118 4.12 13.29 5.62
CA PHE A 118 5.14 13.88 4.73
C PHE A 118 6.35 12.97 4.42
N SER A 119 6.60 11.93 5.23
CA SER A 119 7.60 10.90 4.97
C SER A 119 7.21 9.88 3.89
N ALA A 120 5.95 9.88 3.42
CA ALA A 120 5.42 9.01 2.37
C ALA A 120 5.88 9.46 0.96
N ILE A 121 7.19 9.63 0.77
CA ILE A 121 7.80 10.12 -0.47
C ILE A 121 7.33 9.27 -1.66
N GLY A 122 6.72 9.94 -2.65
CA GLY A 122 6.09 9.31 -3.82
C GLY A 122 4.56 9.38 -3.85
N SER A 123 3.91 9.81 -2.77
CA SER A 123 2.46 10.07 -2.73
C SER A 123 2.01 11.10 -3.79
N GLY A 124 2.73 12.22 -3.90
CA GLY A 124 2.50 13.28 -4.89
C GLY A 124 2.82 12.91 -6.35
N TYR A 125 3.03 11.63 -6.68
CA TYR A 125 3.07 11.16 -8.07
C TYR A 125 1.66 11.03 -8.68
N VAL A 126 0.60 11.20 -7.87
CA VAL A 126 -0.81 11.06 -8.28
C VAL A 126 -1.52 12.42 -8.37
N GLU A 127 -0.84 13.45 -8.90
CA GLU A 127 -1.45 14.75 -9.25
C GLU A 127 -2.27 14.63 -10.55
#